data_AF-A0A9E4AQM6-F1
#
_entry.id   AF-A0A9E4AQM6-F1
#
_cell.length_a   1.000
_cell.length_b   1.000
_cell.length_c   1.000
_cell.angle_alpha   90.00
_cell.angle_beta   90.00
_cell.angle_gamma   90.00
#
_symmetry.space_group_name_H-M   'P 1'
#
loop_
_entity.id
_entity.type
_entity.pdbx_description
1 polymer ?
#
loop_
_entity_poly.entity_id
_entity_poly.type
_entity_poly.pdbx_seq_one_letter_code
_entity_poly.pdbx_strand_id
1 'polypeptide(L)' 'MSRLPMSDASSDDLPQRLERVKDKSGMPWTAIAASLGVYPLTIRRWRARQARPNRRSSRALRELARDLGLDGLFGATD' A
#
# COMPACT_ATOMS: atom_id res chain seq x y z
N MET A 1 11.03 -10.09 -24.21
CA MET A 1 10.26 -9.84 -22.97
C MET A 1 11.19 -9.17 -21.96
N SER A 2 11.34 -7.85 -22.06
CA SER A 2 12.32 -7.11 -21.25
C SER A 2 11.75 -6.83 -19.87
N ARG A 3 12.51 -7.26 -18.87
CA ARG A 3 12.34 -7.06 -17.43
C ARG A 3 12.02 -5.58 -17.15
N LEU A 4 10.86 -5.29 -16.56
CA LEU A 4 10.52 -3.95 -16.09
C LEU A 4 11.59 -3.48 -15.09
N PRO A 5 12.02 -2.21 -15.12
CA PRO A 5 13.07 -1.71 -14.26
C PRO A 5 12.65 -1.78 -12.78
N MET A 6 13.30 -2.66 -12.02
CA MET A 6 13.34 -2.61 -10.56
C MET A 6 14.44 -1.64 -10.14
N SER A 7 14.20 -0.34 -10.29
CA SER A 7 15.03 0.77 -9.76
C SER A 7 14.28 2.04 -10.16
N ASP A 8 13.39 2.59 -9.36
CA ASP A 8 13.72 3.29 -8.11
C ASP A 8 12.49 3.23 -7.19
N ALA A 9 12.66 2.68 -5.99
CA ALA A 9 11.64 2.72 -4.94
C ALA A 9 11.62 4.13 -4.34
N SER A 10 11.33 5.14 -5.17
CA SER A 10 11.10 6.48 -4.69
C SER A 10 9.84 6.46 -3.83
N SER A 11 10.04 6.90 -2.59
CA SER A 11 9.21 6.69 -1.41
C SER A 11 7.75 7.21 -1.49
N ASP A 12 7.32 7.81 -2.61
CA ASP A 12 6.16 8.70 -2.63
C ASP A 12 4.92 8.24 -3.41
N ASP A 13 4.95 7.24 -4.30
CA ASP A 13 3.73 6.85 -5.03
C ASP A 13 2.84 5.86 -4.26
N LEU A 14 2.27 6.34 -3.15
CA LEU A 14 1.33 5.58 -2.32
C LEU A 14 0.19 4.93 -3.13
N PRO A 15 -0.50 5.62 -4.05
CA PRO A 15 -1.53 4.98 -4.89
C PRO A 15 -1.05 3.71 -5.61
N GLN A 16 0.09 3.75 -6.30
CA GLN A 16 0.61 2.59 -7.02
C GLN A 16 1.00 1.44 -6.10
N ARG A 17 1.50 1.76 -4.90
CA ARG A 17 1.78 0.74 -3.88
C ARG A 17 0.50 0.07 -3.38
N LEU A 18 -0.56 0.85 -3.17
CA LEU A 18 -1.87 0.30 -2.80
C LEU A 18 -2.42 -0.60 -3.91
N GLU A 19 -2.31 -0.21 -5.18
CA GLU A 19 -2.74 -1.06 -6.31
C GLU A 19 -1.99 -2.41 -6.31
N ARG A 20 -0.67 -2.41 -6.09
CA ARG A 20 0.10 -3.65 -5.98
C ARG A 20 -0.37 -4.56 -4.84
N VAL A 21 -0.71 -3.97 -3.68
CA VAL A 21 -1.32 -4.72 -2.56
C VAL A 21 -2.65 -5.33 -2.99
N LYS A 22 -3.49 -4.57 -3.70
CA LYS A 22 -4.77 -5.06 -4.22
C LYS A 22 -4.59 -6.21 -5.20
N ASP A 23 -3.73 -6.03 -6.20
CA ASP A 23 -3.51 -7.03 -7.24
C ASP A 23 -2.93 -8.32 -6.66
N LYS A 24 -1.98 -8.19 -5.72
CA LYS A 24 -1.33 -9.34 -5.08
C LYS A 24 -2.26 -10.09 -4.12
N SER A 25 -3.08 -9.38 -3.37
CA SER A 25 -4.00 -10.00 -2.40
C SER A 25 -5.29 -10.54 -3.03
N GLY A 26 -5.67 -10.05 -4.22
CA GLY A 26 -6.98 -10.32 -4.82
C GLY A 26 -8.15 -9.71 -4.04
N MET A 27 -7.89 -8.97 -2.96
CA MET A 27 -8.93 -8.45 -2.08
C MET A 27 -9.63 -7.22 -2.69
N PRO A 28 -10.94 -7.03 -2.42
CA PRO A 28 -11.60 -5.75 -2.66
C PRO A 28 -11.06 -4.68 -1.71
N TRP A 29 -11.18 -3.40 -2.09
CA TRP A 29 -10.71 -2.29 -1.27
C TRP A 29 -11.35 -2.21 0.12
N THR A 30 -12.59 -2.69 0.26
CA THR A 30 -13.29 -2.78 1.53
C THR A 30 -12.63 -3.78 2.48
N ALA A 31 -12.21 -4.94 1.98
CA ALA A 31 -11.46 -5.93 2.75
C ALA A 31 -10.08 -5.41 3.13
N ILE A 32 -9.36 -4.76 2.21
CA ILE A 32 -8.08 -4.12 2.51
C ILE A 32 -8.24 -3.05 3.60
N ALA A 33 -9.29 -2.23 3.53
CA ALA A 33 -9.58 -1.23 4.55
C ALA A 33 -9.84 -1.89 5.92
N ALA A 34 -10.62 -2.98 5.95
CA ALA A 34 -10.89 -3.75 7.17
C ALA A 34 -9.59 -4.34 7.77
N SER A 35 -8.72 -4.94 6.96
CA SER A 35 -7.43 -5.48 7.40
C SER A 35 -6.51 -4.39 7.97
N LEU A 36 -6.62 -3.16 7.48
CA LEU A 36 -5.85 -2.01 7.96
C LEU A 36 -6.53 -1.27 9.13
N GLY A 37 -7.73 -1.69 9.54
CA GLY A 37 -8.51 -1.03 10.59
C GLY A 37 -8.93 0.40 10.24
N VAL A 38 -9.17 0.69 8.96
CA VAL A 38 -9.60 2.02 8.48
C VAL A 38 -10.90 1.94 7.70
N TYR A 39 -11.60 3.07 7.59
CA TYR A 39 -12.80 3.14 6.75
C TYR A 39 -12.45 3.10 5.25
N PRO A 40 -13.28 2.50 4.37
CA PRO A 40 -13.00 2.44 2.92
C PRO A 40 -12.77 3.82 2.27
N LEU A 41 -13.43 4.87 2.78
CA LEU A 41 -13.21 6.25 2.34
C LEU A 41 -11.76 6.71 2.56
N THR A 42 -11.13 6.25 3.65
CA THR A 42 -9.73 6.56 3.97
C THR A 42 -8.79 6.02 2.89
N ILE A 43 -8.99 4.77 2.47
CA ILE A 43 -8.24 4.15 1.36
C ILE A 43 -8.47 4.93 0.06
N ARG A 44 -9.73 5.31 -0.23
CA ARG A 44 -10.05 6.14 -1.41
C ARG A 44 -9.28 7.47 -1.39
N ARG A 45 -9.22 8.15 -0.25
CA ARG A 45 -8.46 9.42 -0.10
C ARG A 45 -6.96 9.22 -0.30
N TRP A 46 -6.39 8.12 0.21
CA TRP A 46 -4.99 7.78 -0.03
C TRP A 46 -4.69 7.52 -1.51
N ARG A 47 -5.55 6.75 -2.20
CA ARG A 47 -5.43 6.49 -3.64
C ARG A 47 -5.59 7.76 -4.48
N ALA A 48 -6.44 8.69 -4.06
CA ALA A 48 -6.63 10.00 -4.69
C ALA A 48 -5.55 11.04 -4.31
N ARG A 49 -4.53 10.66 -3.52
CA ARG A 49 -3.49 11.56 -2.98
C ARG A 49 -4.05 12.74 -2.16
N GLN A 50 -5.27 12.60 -1.63
CA GLN A 50 -5.94 13.61 -0.80
C GLN A 50 -5.56 13.51 0.68
N ALA A 51 -4.97 12.39 1.10
CA ALA A 51 -4.49 12.17 2.45
C ALA A 51 -3.31 11.19 2.44
N ARG A 52 -2.51 11.20 3.50
CA ARG A 52 -1.46 10.20 3.75
C ARG A 52 -1.85 9.28 4.92
N PRO A 53 -1.36 8.04 4.97
CA PRO A 53 -1.55 7.15 6.11
C PRO A 53 -0.80 7.72 7.32
N ASN A 54 -1.41 7.62 8.50
CA ASN A 54 -0.71 7.96 9.74
C ASN A 54 0.25 6.81 10.14
N ARG A 55 1.03 7.00 11.21
CA ARG A 55 2.00 6.00 11.69
C ARG A 55 1.40 4.60 11.90
N ARG A 56 0.18 4.52 12.47
CA ARG A 56 -0.53 3.24 12.70
C ARG A 56 -0.88 2.56 11.37
N SER A 57 -1.47 3.28 10.44
CA SER A 57 -1.83 2.77 9.12
C SER A 57 -0.62 2.41 8.27
N SER A 58 0.46 3.19 8.33
CA SER A 58 1.72 2.89 7.65
C SER A 58 2.37 1.61 8.19
N ARG A 59 2.27 1.35 9.50
CA ARG A 59 2.70 0.08 10.09
C ARG A 59 1.84 -1.09 9.58
N ALA A 60 0.52 -0.97 9.62
CA ALA A 60 -0.38 -2.01 9.12
C ALA A 60 -0.18 -2.31 7.63
N LEU A 61 0.07 -1.27 6.80
CA LEU A 61 0.39 -1.44 5.39
C LEU A 61 1.70 -2.21 5.17
N ARG A 62 2.72 -1.97 6.01
CA ARG A 62 3.98 -2.71 5.97
C ARG A 62 3.80 -4.18 6.35
N GLU A 63 3.04 -4.44 7.40
CA GLU A 63 2.72 -5.81 7.85
C GLU A 63 1.95 -6.55 6.76
N LEU A 64 0.88 -5.96 6.22
CA LEU A 64 0.13 -6.54 5.11
C LEU A 64 0.99 -6.77 3.86
N ALA A 65 1.87 -5.83 3.51
CA ALA A 65 2.76 -6.00 2.36
C ALA A 65 3.76 -7.14 2.57
N ARG A 66 4.31 -7.29 3.78
CA ARG A 66 5.20 -8.40 4.14
C ARG A 66 4.48 -9.74 4.01
N ASP A 67 3.26 -9.85 4.53
CA ASP A 67 2.47 -11.09 4.45
C ASP A 67 2.17 -11.50 3.00
N LEU A 68 2.13 -10.51 2.09
CA LEU A 68 1.94 -10.71 0.65
C LEU A 68 3.26 -10.92 -0.13
N GLY A 69 4.42 -10.92 0.53
CA GLY A 69 5.74 -11.00 -0.11
C GLY A 69 6.10 -9.75 -0.94
N LEU A 70 5.53 -8.59 -0.59
CA LEU A 70 5.80 -7.28 -1.18
C LEU A 70 6.75 -6.46 -0.28
N ASP A 71 7.79 -7.11 0.23
CA ASP A 71 8.76 -6.48 1.13
C ASP A 71 9.40 -5.24 0.51
N GLY A 72 9.64 -4.22 1.34
CA GLY A 72 10.22 -2.95 0.91
C GLY A 72 9.28 -2.03 0.12
N LEU A 73 8.05 -2.46 -0.20
CA LEU A 73 7.09 -1.63 -0.93
C LEU A 73 6.73 -0.37 -0.15
N PHE A 74 6.48 -0.51 1.15
CA PHE A 74 6.28 0.61 2.06
C PHE A 74 7.57 0.78 2.87
N GLY A 75 8.37 1.79 2.52
CA GLY A 75 9.65 2.08 3.18
C GLY A 75 9.50 2.30 4.68
N ALA A 76 10.61 2.16 5.42
CA ALA A 76 10.70 2.59 6.81
C ALA A 76 10.58 4.11 6.84
N THR A 77 9.37 4.61 7.09
CA THR A 77 9.17 6.02 7.41
C THR A 77 9.57 6.19 8.87
N ASP A 78 10.73 6.81 9.08
CA ASP A 78 11.20 7.34 10.37
C ASP A 78 10.30 8.52 10.79
#